data_AF-A0A679JQU9-F1
#
_entry.id   AF-A0A679JQU9-F1
#
_cell.length_a   1.000
_cell.length_b   1.000
_cell.length_c   1.000
_cell.angle_alpha   90.00
_cell.angle_beta   90.00
_cell.angle_gamma   90.00
#
_symmetry.space_group_name_H-M   'P 1'
#
loop_
_entity.id
_entity.type
_entity.pdbx_description
1 polymer ?
#
loop_
_entity_poly.entity_id
_entity_poly.type
_entity_poly.pdbx_seq_one_letter_code
_entity_poly.pdbx_strand_id
1 'polypeptide(L)'
;MNTSLARITALMLALLFLLAAFPISVVAGSCASSPVIARGEEASYVWLAKTKARANWRAKVRATPGLGPNFANWARAQDTEERCLTGPAGTLCIFTGTPCAP
;
A
#
# COMPACT_ATOMS: atom_id res chain seq x y z
N MET A 1 -29.84 -38.00 27.30
CA MET A 1 -29.68 -36.85 26.37
C MET A 1 -28.83 -35.80 27.05
N ASN A 2 -27.58 -35.60 26.60
CA ASN A 2 -26.59 -34.75 27.26
C ASN A 2 -26.86 -33.25 27.00
N THR A 3 -27.55 -32.62 27.95
CA THR A 3 -27.90 -31.20 27.95
C THR A 3 -26.68 -30.26 27.87
N SER A 4 -25.51 -30.70 28.33
CA SER A 4 -24.26 -29.93 28.23
C SER A 4 -23.73 -29.77 26.80
N LEU A 5 -23.85 -30.79 25.94
CA LEU A 5 -23.38 -30.71 24.56
C LEU A 5 -24.23 -29.72 23.74
N ALA A 6 -25.55 -29.75 23.97
CA ALA A 6 -26.52 -28.84 23.33
C ALA A 6 -26.31 -27.38 23.73
N ARG A 7 -25.88 -27.12 24.97
CA ARG A 7 -25.56 -25.75 25.44
C ARG A 7 -24.29 -25.21 24.76
N ILE A 8 -23.28 -26.05 24.57
CA ILE A 8 -22.03 -25.66 23.91
C ILE A 8 -22.27 -25.36 22.43
N THR A 9 -23.03 -26.19 21.72
CA THR A 9 -23.38 -25.92 20.31
C THR A 9 -24.23 -24.68 20.16
N ALA A 10 -25.20 -24.42 21.05
CA ALA A 10 -25.98 -23.19 21.01
C ALA A 10 -25.12 -21.94 21.24
N LEU A 11 -24.16 -22.00 22.17
CA LEU A 11 -23.25 -20.88 22.46
C LEU A 11 -22.33 -20.58 21.27
N MET A 12 -21.78 -21.63 20.64
CA MET A 12 -20.94 -21.51 19.45
C MET A 12 -21.73 -20.93 18.25
N LEU A 13 -22.98 -21.37 18.05
CA LEU A 13 -23.84 -20.84 17.00
C LEU A 13 -24.16 -19.36 17.24
N ALA A 14 -24.49 -18.98 18.47
CA ALA A 14 -24.77 -17.59 18.83
C ALA A 14 -23.53 -16.69 18.61
N LEU A 15 -22.34 -17.17 18.96
CA LEU A 15 -21.09 -16.43 18.73
C LEU A 15 -20.79 -16.23 17.24
N LEU A 16 -21.03 -17.25 16.41
CA LEU A 16 -20.92 -17.15 14.95
C LEU A 16 -21.91 -16.13 14.36
N PHE A 17 -23.14 -16.10 14.84
CA PHE A 17 -24.13 -15.09 14.43
C PHE A 17 -23.76 -13.68 14.87
N LEU A 18 -23.19 -13.51 16.06
CA LEU A 18 -22.68 -12.23 16.56
C LEU A 18 -21.52 -11.70 15.71
N LEU A 19 -20.59 -12.55 15.28
CA LEU A 19 -19.46 -12.15 14.43
C LEU A 19 -19.89 -11.72 13.02
N ALA A 20 -20.97 -12.31 12.48
CA ALA A 20 -21.50 -11.94 11.16
C ALA A 20 -22.25 -10.59 11.17
N ALA A 21 -22.69 -10.10 12.33
CA ALA A 21 -23.48 -8.87 12.46
C ALA A 21 -22.65 -7.58 12.42
N PHE A 22 -21.32 -7.67 12.50
CA PHE A 22 -20.40 -6.53 12.42
C PHE A 22 -19.62 -6.58 11.10
N PRO A 23 -20.19 -6.09 9.98
CA PRO A 23 -19.41 -5.94 8.77
C PRO A 23 -18.28 -4.95 9.07
N ILE A 24 -17.03 -5.43 9.06
CA ILE A 24 -15.86 -4.55 9.06
C ILE A 24 -15.86 -3.88 7.69
N SER A 25 -16.35 -2.67 7.62
CA SER A 25 -16.20 -1.82 6.44
C SER A 25 -14.71 -1.50 6.28
N VAL A 26 -14.03 -2.25 5.41
CA VAL A 26 -12.74 -1.82 4.88
C VAL A 26 -13.03 -0.63 3.98
N VAL A 27 -12.87 0.58 4.51
CA VAL A 27 -12.82 1.77 3.66
C VAL A 27 -11.60 1.58 2.78
N ALA A 28 -11.81 1.32 1.49
CA ALA A 28 -10.72 1.39 0.52
C ALA A 28 -10.16 2.82 0.59
N GLY A 29 -8.92 2.96 1.08
CA GLY A 29 -8.25 4.25 1.14
C GLY A 29 -8.36 4.95 -0.21
N SER A 30 -8.73 6.23 -0.21
CA SER A 30 -8.92 6.96 -1.46
C SER A 30 -7.58 7.04 -2.19
N CYS A 31 -7.60 6.68 -3.48
CA CYS A 31 -6.46 6.81 -4.36
C CYS A 31 -6.57 8.08 -5.20
N ALA A 32 -5.43 8.64 -5.57
CA ALA A 32 -5.39 9.75 -6.52
C ALA A 32 -5.96 9.31 -7.88
N SER A 33 -6.44 10.27 -8.68
CA SER A 33 -6.97 10.00 -10.02
C SER A 33 -5.91 9.61 -11.05
N SER A 34 -4.62 9.81 -10.75
CA SER A 34 -3.53 9.61 -11.71
C SER A 34 -2.25 9.13 -11.04
N PRO A 35 -1.45 8.30 -11.73
CA PRO A 35 -0.19 7.82 -11.20
C PRO A 35 0.85 8.94 -11.13
N VAL A 36 1.72 8.85 -10.12
CA VAL A 36 2.89 9.70 -9.98
C VAL A 36 4.12 8.91 -10.44
N ILE A 37 4.89 9.51 -11.35
CA ILE A 37 6.15 8.97 -11.85
C ILE A 37 7.30 9.76 -11.24
N ALA A 38 8.28 9.08 -10.66
CA ALA A 38 9.50 9.71 -10.14
C ALA A 38 10.74 8.90 -10.48
N ARG A 39 11.80 9.62 -10.85
CA ARG A 39 13.12 9.08 -11.15
C ARG A 39 14.02 9.29 -9.94
N GLY A 40 14.71 8.24 -9.50
CA GLY A 40 15.80 8.32 -8.54
C GLY A 40 17.07 8.85 -9.19
N GLU A 41 18.08 9.21 -8.41
CA GLU A 41 19.40 9.51 -8.97
C GLU A 41 20.16 8.21 -9.24
N GLU A 42 21.25 8.32 -10.01
CA GLU A 42 22.18 7.21 -10.22
C GLU A 42 22.82 6.78 -8.89
N ALA A 43 23.07 5.47 -8.79
CA ALA A 43 23.74 4.86 -7.65
C ALA A 43 24.51 3.62 -8.08
N SER A 44 25.63 3.33 -7.39
CA SER A 44 26.45 2.14 -7.65
C SER A 44 25.73 0.83 -7.34
N TYR A 45 24.68 0.86 -6.51
CA TYR A 45 23.91 -0.33 -6.11
C TYR A 45 22.42 -0.16 -6.42
N VAL A 46 21.79 -1.24 -6.91
CA VAL A 46 20.36 -1.26 -7.25
C VAL A 46 19.48 -0.90 -6.05
N TRP A 47 19.79 -1.40 -4.85
CA TRP A 47 19.00 -1.11 -3.65
C TRP A 47 19.01 0.38 -3.31
N LEU A 48 20.14 1.06 -3.52
CA LEU A 48 20.28 2.48 -3.27
C LEU A 48 19.54 3.28 -4.35
N ALA A 49 19.64 2.88 -5.62
CA ALA A 49 18.87 3.48 -6.72
C ALA A 49 17.35 3.41 -6.46
N LYS A 50 16.86 2.26 -5.98
CA LYS A 50 15.45 2.09 -5.57
C LYS A 50 15.08 2.99 -4.39
N THR A 51 15.96 3.10 -3.40
CA THR A 51 15.74 3.96 -2.23
C THR A 51 15.60 5.42 -2.64
N LYS A 52 16.50 5.91 -3.52
CA LYS A 52 16.44 7.27 -4.07
C LYS A 52 15.16 7.49 -4.89
N ALA A 53 14.78 6.53 -5.73
CA ALA A 53 13.54 6.63 -6.52
C ALA A 53 12.29 6.70 -5.61
N ARG A 54 12.21 5.87 -4.57
CA ARG A 54 11.12 5.94 -3.56
C ARG A 54 11.10 7.27 -2.82
N ALA A 55 12.26 7.79 -2.41
CA ALA A 55 12.34 9.08 -1.73
C ALA A 55 11.81 10.21 -2.62
N ASN A 56 12.25 10.26 -3.88
CA ASN A 56 11.79 11.23 -4.87
C ASN A 56 10.31 11.09 -5.18
N TRP A 57 9.79 9.86 -5.28
CA TRP A 57 8.37 9.62 -5.45
C TRP A 57 7.56 10.20 -4.29
N ARG A 58 7.95 9.92 -3.04
CA ARG A 58 7.27 10.46 -1.85
C ARG A 58 7.35 11.98 -1.77
N ALA A 59 8.48 12.56 -2.14
CA ALA A 59 8.62 14.02 -2.24
C ALA A 59 7.67 14.61 -3.29
N LYS A 60 7.60 14.01 -4.48
CA LYS A 60 6.72 14.44 -5.56
C LYS A 60 5.23 14.34 -5.18
N VAL A 61 4.82 13.25 -4.53
CA VAL A 61 3.45 13.09 -4.02
C VAL A 61 3.10 14.20 -3.02
N ARG A 62 3.99 14.52 -2.08
CA ARG A 62 3.75 15.62 -1.12
C ARG A 62 3.64 16.99 -1.79
N ALA A 63 4.36 17.19 -2.89
CA ALA A 63 4.35 18.43 -3.65
C ALA A 63 3.18 18.55 -4.66
N THR A 64 2.42 17.47 -4.88
CA THR A 64 1.33 17.46 -5.86
C THR A 64 0.08 18.15 -5.25
N PRO A 65 -0.49 19.17 -5.91
CA PRO A 65 -1.72 19.81 -5.43
C PRO A 65 -2.86 18.81 -5.24
N GLY A 66 -3.58 18.92 -4.13
CA GLY A 66 -4.66 18.00 -3.77
C GLY A 66 -4.18 16.68 -3.16
N LEU A 67 -2.87 16.39 -3.18
CA LEU A 67 -2.25 15.32 -2.41
C LEU A 67 -1.52 15.88 -1.19
N GLY A 68 -1.09 14.99 -0.31
CA GLY A 68 -0.44 15.36 0.93
C GLY A 68 0.34 14.20 1.56
N PRO A 69 0.86 14.37 2.78
CA PRO A 69 1.67 13.37 3.44
C PRO A 69 0.97 12.01 3.60
N ASN A 70 -0.37 12.01 3.70
CA ASN A 70 -1.17 10.78 3.83
C ASN A 70 -1.12 9.88 2.59
N PHE A 71 -0.90 10.46 1.40
CA PHE A 71 -0.75 9.74 0.15
C PHE A 71 0.71 9.32 -0.13
N ALA A 72 1.67 9.93 0.58
CA ALA A 72 3.11 9.78 0.33
C ALA A 72 3.72 8.52 0.99
N ASN A 73 3.08 7.37 0.79
CA ASN A 73 3.54 6.06 1.24
C ASN A 73 3.55 5.06 0.06
N TRP A 74 4.74 4.74 -0.43
CA TRP A 74 4.92 3.79 -1.52
C TRP A 74 4.30 2.42 -1.25
N ALA A 75 4.34 1.94 0.01
CA ALA A 75 3.78 0.63 0.36
C ALA A 75 2.25 0.56 0.26
N ARG A 76 1.57 1.71 0.13
CA ARG A 76 0.12 1.81 -0.09
C ARG A 76 -0.24 2.16 -1.53
N ALA A 77 0.74 2.48 -2.38
CA ALA A 77 0.48 2.86 -3.75
C ALA A 77 -0.10 1.66 -4.54
N GLN A 78 -1.00 1.94 -5.45
CA GLN A 78 -1.56 0.96 -6.40
C GLN A 78 -0.92 1.12 -7.78
N ASP A 79 -1.16 0.16 -8.67
CA ASP A 79 -0.67 0.16 -10.06
C ASP A 79 0.84 0.44 -10.17
N THR A 80 1.62 -0.17 -9.27
CA THR A 80 3.03 0.16 -9.12
C THR A 80 3.90 -0.51 -10.17
N GLU A 81 4.84 0.26 -10.73
CA GLU A 81 5.90 -0.22 -11.59
C GLU A 81 7.26 0.27 -11.07
N GLU A 82 8.22 -0.65 -10.93
CA GLU A 82 9.63 -0.35 -10.60
C GLU A 82 10.52 -0.71 -11.80
N ARG A 83 10.94 0.29 -12.58
CA ARG A 83 11.86 0.07 -13.71
C ARG A 83 13.26 0.51 -13.33
N CYS A 84 14.23 -0.39 -13.36
CA CYS A 84 15.64 -0.04 -13.14
C CYS A 84 16.46 -0.24 -14.42
N LEU A 85 17.28 0.74 -14.74
CA LEU A 85 18.21 0.74 -15.86
C LEU A 85 19.63 0.71 -15.28
N THR A 86 20.40 -0.32 -15.64
CA THR A 86 21.78 -0.49 -15.18
C THR A 86 22.73 -0.37 -16.38
N GLY A 87 23.77 0.43 -16.21
CA GLY A 87 24.83 0.59 -17.20
C GLY A 87 26.18 0.92 -16.52
N PRO A 88 27.21 1.24 -17.32
CA PRO A 88 28.55 1.55 -16.80
C PRO A 88 28.59 2.71 -15.80
N ALA A 89 27.66 3.67 -15.92
CA ALA A 89 27.53 4.82 -15.02
C ALA A 89 26.85 4.48 -13.67
N GLY A 90 26.27 3.28 -13.53
CA GLY A 90 25.55 2.85 -12.34
C GLY A 90 24.12 2.41 -12.65
N THR A 91 23.32 2.32 -11.60
CA THR A 91 21.90 1.98 -11.68
C THR A 91 21.03 3.20 -11.40
N LEU A 92 20.01 3.37 -12.23
CA LEU A 92 18.93 4.33 -12.10
C LEU A 92 17.62 3.57 -11.94
N CYS A 93 16.69 4.05 -11.11
CA CYS A 93 15.32 3.53 -11.13
C CYS A 93 14.25 4.61 -11.34
N ILE A 94 13.18 4.24 -12.02
CA ILE A 94 11.97 5.02 -12.27
C ILE A 94 10.79 4.27 -11.65
N PHE A 95 10.07 4.97 -10.79
CA PHE A 95 8.97 4.43 -9.99
C PHE A 95 7.67 5.11 -10.43
N THR A 96 6.70 4.31 -10.85
CA THR A 96 5.35 4.75 -11.22
C THR A 96 4.38 4.12 -10.23
N GLY A 97 3.44 4.89 -9.69
CA GLY A 97 2.38 4.33 -8.86
C GLY A 97 1.30 5.35 -8.53
N THR A 98 0.09 4.87 -8.32
CA THR A 98 -1.07 5.66 -7.92
C THR A 98 -1.06 5.86 -6.40
N PRO A 99 -0.88 7.09 -5.89
CA PRO A 99 -0.84 7.35 -4.44
C PRO A 99 -2.19 7.05 -3.79
N CYS A 100 -2.19 6.34 -2.66
CA CYS A 100 -3.40 6.07 -1.88
C CYS A 100 -3.23 6.45 -0.42
N ALA A 101 -4.29 7.02 0.16
CA ALA A 101 -4.40 7.30 1.58
C ALA A 101 -4.63 5.99 2.38
N PRO A 102 -4.37 5.98 3.70
CA PRO A 102 -4.77 4.88 4.59
C PRO A 102 -6.26 4.55 4.51
#